data_AF-A0A562T8Y5-F1
#
_entry.id   AF-A0A562T8Y5-F1
#
_cell.length_a   1.000
_cell.length_b   1.000
_cell.length_c   1.000
_cell.angle_alpha   90.00
_cell.angle_beta   90.00
_cell.angle_gamma   90.00
#
_symmetry.space_group_name_H-M   'P 1'
#
loop_
_entity.id
_entity.type
_entity.pdbx_description
1 polymer ?
#
loop_
_entity_poly.entity_id
_entity_poly.type
_entity_poly.pdbx_seq_one_letter_code
_entity_poly.pdbx_strand_id
1 'polypeptide(L)'
;MTKDKPSSIKTASAEPVMSPEQFRDWRKSLGLKQKEAADQLGLKKRMIQYYEKGNRDGRPVDIPKSIRLACYALSRGIVDFNGRREVLNAPASNSAEDDKSTDALA
;
A
#
# COMPACT_ATOMS: atom_id res chain seq x y z
N MET A 1 19.15 40.06 -7.41
CA MET A 1 19.27 38.88 -8.30
C MET A 1 19.23 37.60 -7.48
N THR A 2 18.04 37.03 -7.30
CA THR A 2 17.85 35.65 -6.80
C THR A 2 18.36 34.68 -7.86
N LYS A 3 19.36 33.86 -7.51
CA LYS A 3 19.85 32.80 -8.38
C LYS A 3 18.86 31.63 -8.31
N ASP A 4 17.88 31.62 -9.20
CA ASP A 4 17.12 30.42 -9.51
C ASP A 4 18.07 29.38 -10.11
N LYS A 5 18.39 28.35 -9.33
CA LYS A 5 19.16 27.21 -9.81
C LYS A 5 18.17 26.22 -10.43
N PRO A 6 18.27 25.92 -11.74
CA PRO A 6 17.33 25.02 -12.38
C PRO A 6 17.41 23.63 -11.74
N SER A 7 16.24 23.16 -11.30
CA SER A 7 15.99 21.80 -10.84
C SER A 7 16.44 20.83 -11.93
N SER A 8 17.49 20.05 -11.64
CA SER A 8 17.99 19.03 -12.55
C SER A 8 16.96 17.93 -12.71
N ILE A 9 16.16 18.03 -13.77
CA ILE A 9 15.43 16.91 -14.33
C ILE A 9 16.48 15.99 -14.97
N LYS A 10 16.78 14.86 -14.33
CA LYS A 10 17.52 13.77 -14.98
C LYS A 10 16.51 12.78 -15.57
N THR A 11 16.55 12.70 -16.90
CA THR A 11 15.70 11.90 -17.77
C THR A 11 16.00 10.39 -17.71
N ALA A 12 14.92 9.63 -17.56
CA ALA A 12 14.55 8.30 -18.10
C ALA A 12 15.55 7.13 -18.11
N SER A 13 15.25 6.12 -17.27
CA SER A 13 15.14 4.74 -17.75
C SER A 13 13.66 4.46 -18.10
N ALA A 14 13.40 4.07 -19.34
CA ALA A 14 12.07 3.94 -19.97
C ALA A 14 11.28 2.70 -19.52
N GLU A 15 11.41 2.30 -18.25
CA GLU A 15 10.59 1.25 -17.66
C GLU A 15 9.33 1.88 -17.04
N PRO A 16 8.15 1.24 -17.13
CA PRO A 16 6.97 1.70 -16.40
C PRO A 16 7.22 1.57 -14.89
N VAL A 17 7.73 2.65 -14.30
CA VAL A 17 7.91 2.80 -12.86
C VAL A 17 6.61 3.35 -12.30
N MET A 18 6.04 2.63 -11.33
CA MET A 18 4.85 3.06 -10.60
C MET A 18 5.05 4.48 -10.05
N SER A 19 4.18 5.41 -10.44
CA SER A 19 4.24 6.79 -10.00
C SER A 19 3.73 6.95 -8.55
N PRO A 20 4.06 8.07 -7.87
CA PRO A 20 3.51 8.39 -6.54
C PRO A 20 1.98 8.37 -6.50
N GLU A 21 1.34 8.88 -7.55
CA GLU A 21 -0.12 8.90 -7.70
C GLU A 21 -0.67 7.48 -7.86
N GLN A 22 -0.08 6.66 -8.74
CA GLN A 22 -0.49 5.26 -8.92
C GLN A 22 -0.35 4.46 -7.62
N PHE A 23 0.68 4.71 -6.82
CA PHE A 23 0.85 4.07 -5.52
C PHE A 23 -0.20 4.50 -4.50
N ARG A 24 -0.54 5.79 -4.49
CA ARG A 24 -1.64 6.29 -3.67
C ARG A 24 -2.97 5.68 -4.07
N ASP A 25 -3.24 5.56 -5.36
CA ASP A 25 -4.50 5.02 -5.89
C ASP A 25 -4.61 3.51 -5.65
N TRP A 26 -3.52 2.76 -5.85
CA TRP A 26 -3.43 1.36 -5.44
C TRP A 26 -3.86 1.19 -3.98
N ARG A 27 -3.25 1.95 -3.06
CA ARG A 27 -3.58 1.84 -1.63
C ARG A 27 -5.06 2.11 -1.37
N LYS A 28 -5.60 3.18 -1.98
CA LYS A 28 -7.01 3.55 -1.83
C LYS A 28 -7.96 2.51 -2.42
N SER A 29 -7.61 1.88 -3.53
CA SER A 29 -8.42 0.82 -4.15
C SER A 29 -8.59 -0.40 -3.25
N LEU A 30 -7.65 -0.63 -2.33
CA LEU A 30 -7.71 -1.68 -1.30
C LEU A 30 -8.37 -1.19 0.00
N GLY A 31 -8.85 0.06 0.07
CA GLY A 31 -9.44 0.64 1.28
C GLY A 31 -8.44 0.87 2.43
N LEU A 32 -7.13 0.75 2.17
CA LEU A 32 -6.11 0.77 3.22
C LEU A 32 -5.76 2.19 3.64
N LYS A 33 -5.61 2.42 4.95
CA LYS A 33 -4.94 3.60 5.50
C LYS A 33 -3.43 3.48 5.31
N GLN A 34 -2.69 4.59 5.38
CA GLN A 34 -1.23 4.58 5.24
C GLN A 34 -0.52 3.65 6.26
N LYS A 35 -1.06 3.51 7.48
CA LYS A 35 -0.50 2.58 8.48
C LYS A 35 -0.73 1.12 8.06
N GLU A 36 -1.96 0.77 7.69
CA GLU A 36 -2.33 -0.59 7.29
C GLU A 36 -1.55 -1.05 6.05
N ALA A 37 -1.37 -0.17 5.07
CA ALA A 37 -0.53 -0.45 3.91
C ALA A 37 0.95 -0.67 4.29
N ALA A 38 1.44 0.05 5.30
CA ALA A 38 2.78 -0.14 5.81
C ALA A 38 2.92 -1.51 6.50
N ASP A 39 1.93 -1.88 7.32
CA ASP A 39 1.89 -3.17 8.01
C ASP A 39 1.86 -4.33 7.00
N GLN A 40 1.03 -4.24 5.95
CA GLN A 40 0.95 -5.24 4.87
C GLN A 40 2.24 -5.34 4.04
N LEU A 41 2.95 -4.24 3.85
CA LEU A 41 4.22 -4.22 3.08
C LEU A 41 5.45 -4.51 3.95
N GLY A 42 5.31 -4.68 5.27
CA GLY A 42 6.44 -4.82 6.19
C GLY A 42 7.31 -3.55 6.26
N LEU A 43 6.71 -2.37 6.12
CA LEU A 43 7.39 -1.08 6.08
C LEU A 43 7.00 -0.19 7.26
N LYS A 44 7.81 0.84 7.52
CA LYS A 44 7.41 1.95 8.38
C LYS A 44 6.39 2.82 7.65
N LYS A 45 5.35 3.31 8.34
CA LYS A 45 4.35 4.27 7.79
C LYS A 45 4.98 5.44 7.00
N ARG A 46 6.12 5.95 7.47
CA ARG A 46 6.84 7.05 6.82
C ARG A 46 7.32 6.70 5.39
N MET A 47 7.58 5.42 5.09
CA MET A 47 7.93 4.99 3.73
C MET A 47 6.75 5.14 2.77
N ILE A 48 5.53 4.80 3.22
CA ILE A 48 4.31 5.00 2.44
C ILE A 48 4.15 6.49 2.09
N GLN A 49 4.40 7.38 3.05
CA GLN A 49 4.35 8.83 2.82
C GLN A 49 5.38 9.30 1.79
N TYR A 50 6.62 8.79 1.85
CA TYR A 50 7.65 9.13 0.88
C TYR A 50 7.31 8.65 -0.53
N TYR A 51 6.75 7.44 -0.67
CA TYR A 51 6.31 6.93 -1.97
C TYR A 51 5.15 7.72 -2.55
N GLU A 52 4.13 8.06 -1.74
CA GLU A 52 2.99 8.87 -2.21
C GLU A 52 3.36 10.32 -2.54
N LYS A 53 4.37 10.87 -1.86
CA LYS A 53 4.86 12.22 -2.13
C LYS A 53 5.90 12.24 -3.27
N GLY A 54 6.54 11.10 -3.55
CA GLY A 54 7.65 10.98 -4.49
C GLY A 54 8.94 11.69 -4.05
N ASN A 55 9.07 12.11 -2.78
CA ASN A 55 10.27 12.75 -2.27
C ASN A 55 10.51 12.58 -0.77
N ARG A 56 11.78 12.69 -0.36
CA ARG A 56 12.28 12.74 1.01
C ARG A 56 13.36 13.81 1.11
N ASP A 57 13.19 14.75 2.03
CA ASP A 57 14.16 15.82 2.32
C ASP A 57 14.61 16.57 1.04
N GLY A 58 13.65 16.84 0.14
CA GLY A 58 13.88 17.50 -1.14
C GLY A 58 14.50 16.63 -2.23
N ARG A 59 14.76 15.35 -1.97
CA ARG A 59 15.27 14.39 -2.96
C ARG A 59 14.15 13.50 -3.49
N PRO A 60 14.09 13.22 -4.79
CA PRO A 60 13.15 12.24 -5.34
C PRO A 60 13.30 10.88 -4.66
N VAL A 61 12.17 10.19 -4.48
CA VAL A 61 12.12 8.82 -3.94
C VAL A 61 11.33 7.96 -4.91
N ASP A 62 12.02 7.00 -5.50
CA ASP A 62 11.40 5.99 -6.35
C ASP A 62 10.83 4.85 -5.50
N ILE A 63 9.80 4.21 -6.03
CA ILE A 63 9.19 3.01 -5.44
C ILE A 63 10.01 1.79 -5.89
N PRO A 64 10.69 1.06 -4.98
CA PRO A 64 11.55 -0.07 -5.36
C PRO A 64 10.77 -1.19 -6.06
N LYS A 65 11.45 -1.96 -6.92
CA LYS A 65 10.85 -3.11 -7.62
C LYS A 65 10.17 -4.10 -6.66
N SER A 66 10.80 -4.40 -5.52
CA SER A 66 10.23 -5.28 -4.49
C SER A 66 8.88 -4.77 -3.98
N ILE A 67 8.75 -3.46 -3.78
CA ILE A 67 7.49 -2.84 -3.33
C ILE A 67 6.44 -2.90 -4.42
N ARG A 68 6.80 -2.62 -5.68
CA ARG A 68 5.84 -2.72 -6.80
C ARG A 68 5.29 -4.13 -6.97
N LEU A 69 6.14 -5.15 -6.83
CA LEU A 69 5.74 -6.55 -6.86
C LEU A 69 4.85 -6.92 -5.67
N ALA A 70 5.18 -6.43 -4.46
CA ALA A 70 4.34 -6.65 -3.28
C ALA A 70 2.96 -5.97 -3.41
N CYS A 71 2.90 -4.76 -3.98
CA CYS A 71 1.63 -4.10 -4.29
C CYS A 71 0.76 -4.95 -5.23
N TYR A 72 1.36 -5.51 -6.27
CA TYR A 72 0.66 -6.42 -7.17
C TYR A 72 0.13 -7.66 -6.45
N ALA A 73 0.95 -8.32 -5.61
CA ALA A 73 0.53 -9.48 -4.82
C ALA A 73 -0.66 -9.15 -3.91
N LEU A 74 -0.59 -8.03 -3.18
CA LEU A 74 -1.69 -7.56 -2.31
C LEU A 74 -2.97 -7.25 -3.10
N SER A 75 -2.86 -6.70 -4.31
CA SER A 75 -4.02 -6.51 -5.21
C SER A 75 -4.65 -7.82 -5.69
N ARG A 76 -3.92 -8.94 -5.62
CA ARG A 76 -4.43 -10.30 -5.87
C ARG A 76 -4.92 -10.98 -4.60
N GLY A 77 -4.87 -10.31 -3.44
CA GLY A 77 -5.25 -10.86 -2.14
C GLY A 77 -4.17 -11.73 -1.49
N ILE A 78 -2.96 -11.78 -2.05
CA ILE A 78 -1.83 -12.53 -1.50
C ILE A 78 -1.16 -11.66 -0.44
N VAL A 79 -1.22 -12.09 0.82
CA VAL A 79 -0.69 -11.36 1.98
C VAL A 79 0.65 -11.91 2.48
N ASP A 80 0.97 -13.16 2.16
CA ASP A 80 2.27 -13.77 2.51
C ASP A 80 2.65 -14.88 1.52
N PHE A 81 3.93 -15.26 1.48
CA PHE A 81 4.46 -16.30 0.61
C PHE A 81 5.68 -16.97 1.25
N ASN A 82 5.63 -18.30 1.40
CA ASN A 82 6.68 -19.07 2.08
C ASN A 82 7.70 -19.74 1.13
N GLY A 83 7.74 -19.35 -0.14
CA GLY A 83 8.59 -19.99 -1.15
C GLY A 83 7.92 -21.16 -1.89
N ARG A 84 6.76 -21.65 -1.43
CA ARG A 84 6.02 -22.75 -2.07
C ARG A 84 4.53 -22.49 -2.25
N ARG A 85 3.92 -21.76 -1.31
CA ARG A 85 2.48 -21.45 -1.30
C ARG A 85 2.25 -20.01 -0.92
N GLU A 86 1.24 -19.43 -1.55
CA GLU A 86 0.66 -18.14 -1.19
C GLU A 86 -0.29 -18.28 0.00
N VAL A 87 -0.32 -17.26 0.85
CA VAL A 87 -1.32 -17.07 1.91
C VAL A 87 -2.25 -15.97 1.44
N LEU A 88 -3.54 -16.27 1.37
CA LEU A 88 -4.57 -15.32 0.95
C LEU A 88 -5.18 -14.62 2.17
N ASN A 89 -5.61 -13.38 1.99
CA ASN A 89 -6.47 -12.72 2.97
C ASN A 89 -7.81 -13.46 3.03
N ALA A 90 -8.04 -14.25 4.09
CA ALA A 90 -9.35 -14.85 4.30
C ALA A 90 -10.37 -13.71 4.48
N PRO A 91 -11.51 -13.72 3.75
CA PRO A 91 -12.58 -12.79 4.10
C PRO A 91 -12.96 -13.10 5.54
N ALA A 92 -12.95 -12.07 6.41
CA ALA A 92 -13.46 -12.20 7.76
C ALA A 92 -14.87 -12.80 7.65
N SER A 93 -15.03 -14.05 8.05
CA SER A 93 -16.32 -14.66 8.24
C SER A 93 -17.01 -13.83 9.32
N ASN A 94 -17.89 -12.92 8.92
CA ASN A 94 -18.90 -12.40 9.82
C ASN A 94 -19.76 -13.61 10.21
N SER A 95 -19.43 -14.23 11.33
CA SER A 95 -20.31 -15.13 12.04
C SER A 95 -21.52 -14.30 12.48
N ALA A 96 -22.56 -14.33 11.65
CA ALA A 96 -23.92 -14.19 12.12
C ALA A 96 -24.19 -15.37 13.07
N GLU A 97 -24.48 -15.08 14.33
CA GLU A 97 -25.48 -15.73 15.20
C GLU A 97 -25.28 -15.26 16.65
N ASP A 98 -26.18 -14.38 17.09
CA ASP A 98 -26.73 -14.38 18.45
C ASP A 98 -28.13 -13.76 18.33
N ASP A 99 -29.04 -14.54 17.76
CA ASP A 99 -30.48 -14.45 17.97
C ASP A 99 -30.88 -15.54 18.97
N LYS A 100 -31.20 -15.15 20.21
CA LYS A 100 -32.48 -15.59 20.79
C LYS A 100 -32.89 -14.68 21.94
N SER A 101 -33.76 -13.75 21.57
CA SER A 101 -34.78 -13.25 22.49
C SER A 101 -35.71 -14.40 22.88
N THR A 102 -35.61 -14.85 24.13
CA THR A 102 -36.73 -15.51 24.82
C THR A 102 -36.74 -15.00 26.25
N ASP A 103 -37.63 -14.05 26.54
CA ASP A 103 -38.14 -13.91 27.90
C ASP A 103 -39.67 -13.80 27.82
N ALA A 104 -40.30 -14.89 28.19
CA ALA A 104 -41.72 -15.02 28.44
C ALA A 104 -41.87 -15.09 29.96
N LEU A 105 -42.62 -14.16 30.55
CA LEU A 105 -43.27 -14.41 31.83
C LEU A 105 -44.65 -13.74 31.81
N ALA A 106 -45.66 -14.59 31.73
CA ALA A 106 -47.03 -14.33 32.14
C ALA A 106 -47.19 -14.79 33.59
#